data_AF-A0A0M3HVY4-F1
#
_entry.id   AF-A0A0M3HVY4-F1
#
_cell.length_a   1.000
_cell.length_b   1.000
_cell.length_c   1.000
_cell.angle_alpha   90.00
_cell.angle_beta   90.00
_cell.angle_gamma   90.00
#
_symmetry.space_group_name_H-M   'P 1'
#
loop_
_entity.id
_entity.type
_entity.pdbx_description
1 polymer ?
#
loop_
_entity_poly.entity_id
_entity_poly.type
_entity_poly.pdbx_seq_one_letter_code
_entity_poly.pdbx_strand_id
1 'polypeptide(L)'
;MRKIWSRLVREGIRQRQRNAERYEARHRFEREKRATQEIRHRICEQHNRIPWLIGALSKTDPTTAARLLLKRVDIAAENIGDLLKMFPCKKAGSLRSFELQSSGQVLSRSPNTM
;
A
#
# COMPACT_ATOMS: atom_id res chain seq x y z
N MET A 1 -19.43 -2.84 -62.17
CA MET A 1 -19.52 -4.11 -61.41
C MET A 1 -18.20 -4.51 -60.73
N ARG A 2 -17.10 -4.81 -61.45
CA ARG A 2 -15.82 -5.29 -60.83
C ARG A 2 -15.21 -4.38 -59.75
N LYS A 3 -15.21 -3.05 -59.96
CA LYS A 3 -14.62 -2.08 -59.01
C LYS A 3 -15.33 -2.07 -57.64
N ILE A 4 -16.65 -2.28 -57.63
CA ILE A 4 -17.47 -2.31 -56.40
C ILE A 4 -17.12 -3.55 -55.58
N TRP A 5 -17.02 -4.70 -56.23
CA TRP A 5 -16.66 -5.95 -55.58
C TRP A 5 -15.25 -5.90 -54.98
N SER A 6 -14.26 -5.37 -55.70
CA SER A 6 -12.90 -5.17 -55.17
C SER A 6 -12.84 -4.18 -53.98
N ARG A 7 -13.79 -3.24 -53.89
CA ARG A 7 -13.89 -2.32 -52.74
C ARG A 7 -14.46 -3.02 -51.52
N LEU A 8 -15.52 -3.81 -51.70
CA LEU A 8 -16.15 -4.61 -50.65
C LEU A 8 -15.19 -5.64 -50.07
N VAL A 9 -14.42 -6.34 -50.91
CA VAL A 9 -13.41 -7.30 -50.45
C VAL A 9 -12.34 -6.61 -49.61
N ARG A 10 -11.82 -5.45 -50.05
CA ARG A 10 -10.82 -4.69 -49.28
C ARG A 10 -11.36 -4.15 -47.96
N GLU A 11 -12.61 -3.73 -47.92
CA GLU A 11 -13.25 -3.29 -46.67
C GLU A 11 -13.45 -4.47 -45.71
N GLY A 12 -13.85 -5.64 -46.24
CA GLY A 12 -13.97 -6.88 -45.46
C GLY A 12 -12.64 -7.31 -44.83
N ILE A 13 -11.53 -7.22 -45.56
CA ILE A 13 -10.19 -7.52 -45.04
C ILE A 13 -9.81 -6.52 -43.93
N ARG A 14 -10.00 -5.21 -44.16
CA ARG A 14 -9.74 -4.18 -43.15
C ARG A 14 -10.59 -4.36 -41.89
N GLN A 15 -11.85 -4.74 -42.04
CA GLN A 15 -12.72 -5.02 -40.89
C GLN A 15 -12.25 -6.22 -40.08
N ARG A 16 -11.78 -7.29 -40.73
CA ARG A 16 -11.20 -8.46 -40.03
C ARG A 16 -9.95 -8.09 -39.25
N GLN A 17 -9.06 -7.29 -39.84
CA GLN A 17 -7.85 -6.81 -39.16
C GLN A 17 -8.19 -6.00 -37.90
N ARG A 18 -9.10 -5.02 -38.01
CA ARG A 18 -9.56 -4.24 -36.85
C ARG A 18 -10.17 -5.12 -35.75
N ASN A 19 -10.93 -6.15 -36.12
CA ASN A 19 -11.52 -7.06 -35.15
C ASN A 19 -10.47 -7.93 -34.46
N ALA A 20 -9.45 -8.40 -35.20
CA ALA A 20 -8.34 -9.16 -34.64
C ALA A 20 -7.51 -8.32 -33.66
N GLU A 21 -7.16 -7.09 -34.03
CA GLU A 21 -6.45 -6.14 -33.14
C GLU A 21 -7.23 -5.87 -31.86
N ARG A 22 -8.55 -5.66 -31.96
CA ARG A 22 -9.41 -5.48 -30.78
C ARG A 22 -9.46 -6.71 -29.89
N TYR A 23 -9.51 -7.89 -30.48
CA TYR A 23 -9.49 -9.14 -29.72
C TYR A 23 -8.17 -9.32 -28.97
N GLU A 24 -7.04 -9.10 -29.66
CA GLU A 24 -5.71 -9.16 -29.04
C GLU A 24 -5.53 -8.12 -27.95
N ALA A 25 -5.97 -6.88 -28.17
CA ALA A 25 -5.91 -5.82 -27.18
C ALA A 25 -6.73 -6.16 -25.92
N ARG A 26 -7.94 -6.69 -26.08
CA ARG A 26 -8.77 -7.16 -24.95
C ARG A 26 -8.09 -8.29 -24.19
N HIS A 27 -7.58 -9.29 -24.91
CA HIS A 27 -6.91 -10.42 -24.28
C HIS A 27 -5.65 -9.97 -23.51
N ARG A 28 -4.88 -9.02 -24.05
CA ARG A 28 -3.70 -8.45 -23.40
C ARG A 28 -4.10 -7.72 -22.12
N PHE A 29 -5.10 -6.84 -22.20
CA PHE A 29 -5.65 -6.12 -21.06
C PHE A 29 -6.17 -7.04 -19.95
N GLU A 30 -6.87 -8.13 -20.31
CA GLU A 30 -7.35 -9.10 -19.32
C GLU A 30 -6.21 -9.84 -18.61
N ARG A 31 -5.14 -10.21 -19.35
CA ARG A 31 -3.95 -10.83 -18.75
C ARG A 31 -3.27 -9.86 -17.78
N GLU A 32 -3.06 -8.61 -18.18
CA GLU A 32 -2.46 -7.58 -17.34
C GLU A 32 -3.30 -7.30 -16.09
N LYS A 33 -4.62 -7.25 -16.22
CA LYS A 33 -5.55 -7.08 -15.09
C LYS A 33 -5.42 -8.24 -14.10
N ARG A 34 -5.39 -9.48 -14.58
CA ARG A 34 -5.21 -10.68 -13.72
C ARG A 34 -3.86 -10.64 -13.00
N ALA A 35 -2.78 -10.36 -13.72
CA ALA A 35 -1.45 -10.24 -13.13
C ALA A 35 -1.39 -9.14 -12.06
N THR A 36 -1.98 -7.97 -12.34
CA THR A 36 -2.04 -6.87 -11.37
C THR A 36 -2.82 -7.25 -10.12
N GLN A 37 -3.94 -7.97 -10.27
CA GLN A 37 -4.74 -8.43 -9.16
C GLN A 37 -4.00 -9.45 -8.29
N GLU A 38 -3.28 -10.38 -8.92
CA GLU A 38 -2.44 -11.35 -8.20
C GLU A 38 -1.31 -10.68 -7.42
N ILE A 39 -0.63 -9.71 -8.03
CA ILE A 39 0.41 -8.91 -7.36
C ILE A 39 -0.18 -8.19 -6.15
N ARG A 40 -1.33 -7.53 -6.30
CA ARG A 40 -2.02 -6.84 -5.20
C ARG A 40 -2.38 -7.81 -4.08
N HIS A 41 -2.89 -8.98 -4.41
CA HIS A 41 -3.23 -10.01 -3.43
C HIS A 41 -2.01 -10.42 -2.62
N ARG A 42 -0.90 -10.77 -3.30
CA ARG A 42 0.35 -11.15 -2.64
C ARG A 42 0.90 -10.03 -1.76
N ILE A 43 0.85 -8.78 -2.23
CA ILE A 43 1.27 -7.62 -1.43
C ILE A 43 0.42 -7.50 -0.17
N CYS A 44 -0.91 -7.63 -0.27
CA CYS A 44 -1.80 -7.60 0.90
C CYS A 44 -1.48 -8.71 1.89
N GLU A 45 -1.26 -9.95 1.42
CA GLU A 45 -0.90 -11.07 2.30
C GLU A 45 0.40 -10.81 3.06
N GLN A 46 1.43 -10.29 2.37
CA GLN A 46 2.69 -9.93 3.02
C GLN A 46 2.49 -8.75 3.99
N HIS A 47 1.73 -7.73 3.59
CA HIS A 47 1.48 -6.56 4.42
C HIS A 47 0.74 -6.93 5.70
N ASN A 48 -0.19 -7.89 5.65
CA ASN A 48 -0.90 -8.37 6.84
C ASN A 48 0.01 -9.05 7.88
N ARG A 49 1.18 -9.56 7.47
CA ARG A 49 2.17 -10.15 8.39
C ARG A 49 2.99 -9.09 9.13
N ILE A 50 3.17 -7.91 8.53
CA ILE A 50 4.02 -6.84 9.09
C ILE A 50 3.49 -6.35 10.45
N PRO A 51 2.18 -6.02 10.62
CA PRO A 51 1.63 -5.62 11.91
C PRO A 51 1.84 -6.66 13.01
N TRP A 52 1.78 -7.96 12.67
CA TRP A 52 2.02 -9.02 13.63
C TRP A 52 3.47 -9.03 14.12
N LEU A 53 4.44 -8.92 13.20
CA LEU A 53 5.86 -8.81 13.54
C LEU A 53 6.16 -7.56 14.37
N ILE A 54 5.58 -6.41 14.00
CA ILE A 54 5.73 -5.17 14.75
C ILE A 54 5.11 -5.32 16.14
N GLY A 55 3.96 -5.97 16.27
CA GLY A 55 3.31 -6.22 17.56
C GLY A 55 4.09 -7.20 18.45
N ALA A 56 4.83 -8.14 17.86
CA ALA A 56 5.77 -8.97 18.61
C ALA A 56 6.98 -8.12 19.08
N LEU A 57 7.55 -7.31 18.17
CA LEU A 57 8.67 -6.41 18.48
C LEU A 57 8.31 -5.40 19.54
N SER A 58 7.07 -4.88 19.57
CA SER A 58 6.67 -3.89 20.55
C SER A 58 6.75 -4.40 21.99
N LYS A 59 6.67 -5.72 22.21
CA LYS A 59 6.82 -6.33 23.53
C LYS A 59 8.26 -6.28 24.05
N THR A 60 9.25 -6.35 23.15
CA THR A 60 10.69 -6.37 23.50
C THR A 60 11.35 -5.01 23.36
N ASP A 61 10.99 -4.27 22.30
CA ASP A 61 11.49 -2.93 22.00
C ASP A 61 10.33 -2.05 21.50
N PRO A 62 9.56 -1.47 22.43
CA PRO A 62 8.43 -0.59 22.10
C PRO A 62 8.86 0.63 21.30
N THR A 63 10.06 1.15 21.53
CA THR A 63 10.58 2.33 20.83
C THR A 63 10.84 2.02 19.37
N THR A 64 11.55 0.94 19.06
CA THR A 64 11.81 0.55 17.66
C THR A 64 10.51 0.19 16.93
N ALA A 65 9.57 -0.48 17.59
CA ALA A 65 8.25 -0.75 17.02
C ALA A 65 7.48 0.54 16.68
N ALA A 66 7.46 1.52 17.58
CA ALA A 66 6.85 2.83 17.32
C ALA A 66 7.50 3.55 16.13
N ARG A 67 8.84 3.51 16.05
CA ARG A 67 9.61 4.11 14.94
C ARG A 67 9.29 3.47 13.60
N LEU A 68 9.16 2.15 13.55
CA LEU A 68 8.77 1.42 12.35
C LEU A 68 7.32 1.74 11.91
N LEU A 69 6.39 1.82 12.86
CA LEU A 69 4.99 2.15 12.60
C LEU A 69 4.81 3.57 12.06
N LEU A 70 5.44 4.54 12.71
CA LEU A 70 5.27 5.96 12.38
C LEU A 70 6.28 6.47 11.35
N LYS A 71 7.26 5.65 10.97
CA LYS A 71 8.38 6.03 10.09
C LYS A 71 9.11 7.29 10.59
N ARG A 72 9.23 7.41 11.91
CA ARG A 72 9.90 8.53 12.60
C ARG A 72 11.02 8.00 13.47
N VAL A 73 12.09 8.77 13.60
CA VAL A 73 13.27 8.40 14.43
C VAL A 73 13.34 9.20 15.72
N ASP A 74 12.62 10.31 15.80
CA ASP A 74 12.61 11.27 16.90
C ASP A 74 11.54 10.96 17.95
N ILE A 75 11.32 9.66 18.20
CA ILE A 75 10.35 9.18 19.18
C ILE A 75 10.96 8.07 20.04
N ALA A 76 10.53 8.06 21.31
CA ALA A 76 10.68 6.97 22.25
C ALA A 76 9.28 6.44 22.59
N ALA A 77 9.20 5.19 23.02
CA ALA A 77 7.94 4.61 23.44
C ALA A 77 8.14 3.58 24.56
N GLU A 78 7.12 3.45 25.39
CA GLU A 78 7.01 2.46 26.46
C GLU A 78 5.66 1.74 26.38
N ASN A 79 5.61 0.49 26.85
CA ASN A 79 4.34 -0.23 26.97
C ASN A 79 3.69 0.11 28.31
N ILE A 80 2.40 0.46 28.27
CA ILE A 80 1.54 0.60 29.44
C ILE A 80 0.38 -0.39 29.28
N GLY A 81 0.53 -1.56 29.88
CA GLY A 81 -0.37 -2.69 29.60
C GLY A 81 -0.35 -3.03 28.11
N ASP A 82 -1.52 -2.97 27.48
CA ASP A 82 -1.70 -3.22 26.03
C ASP A 82 -1.54 -1.95 25.17
N LEU A 83 -1.28 -0.80 25.77
CA LEU A 83 -1.11 0.47 25.08
C LEU A 83 0.36 0.81 24.87
N LEU A 84 0.67 1.42 23.73
CA LEU A 84 1.99 1.96 23.42
C LEU A 84 1.98 3.47 23.65
N LYS A 85 2.62 3.93 24.72
CA LYS A 85 2.75 5.36 25.02
C LYS A 85 4.01 5.89 24.38
N MET A 86 3.89 6.99 23.64
CA MET A 86 4.98 7.56 22.85
C MET A 86 5.36 8.95 23.35
N PHE A 87 6.64 9.28 23.24
CA PHE A 87 7.23 10.55 23.64
C PHE A 87 8.14 11.08 22.54
N PRO A 88 8.09 12.38 22.21
CA PRO A 88 9.04 12.98 21.28
C PRO A 88 10.44 13.05 21.90
N CYS A 89 11.46 12.61 21.16
CA CYS A 89 12.85 12.80 21.51
C CYS A 89 13.37 14.09 20.87
N LYS A 90 13.77 15.06 21.70
CA LYS A 90 14.52 16.24 21.20
C LYS A 90 15.99 15.86 21.02
N LYS A 91 16.60 16.27 19.90
CA LYS A 91 18.05 16.12 19.68
C LYS A 91 18.80 16.94 20.73
N ALA A 92 19.81 16.35 21.37
CA ALA A 92 20.59 16.92 22.46
C ALA A 92 21.44 18.18 22.11
N GLY A 93 21.21 18.81 20.94
CA GLY A 93 21.86 20.06 20.52
C GLY A 93 20.92 21.28 20.47
N SER A 94 19.64 21.12 20.83
CA SER A 94 18.64 22.19 20.85
C SER A 94 18.33 22.61 22.29
N LEU A 95 19.31 23.21 22.98
CA LEU A 95 19.06 24.00 24.18
C LEU A 95 18.35 25.30 23.77
N ARG A 96 17.03 25.21 23.58
CA ARG A 96 16.14 26.34 23.82
C ARG A 96 15.08 25.89 24.81
N SER A 97 15.19 26.53 25.96
CA SER A 97 14.38 26.41 27.15
C SER A 97 12.88 26.50 26.83
N PHE A 98 12.11 25.88 27.73
CA PHE A 98 10.67 26.04 27.99
C PHE A 98 9.71 24.91 27.56
N GLU A 99 9.11 24.40 28.64
CA GLU A 99 7.76 23.88 28.87
C GLU A 99 7.31 22.54 28.28
N LEU A 100 7.22 21.57 29.21
CA LEU A 100 6.42 20.36 29.16
C LEU A 100 4.96 20.68 28.82
N GLN A 101 4.61 20.73 27.54
CA GLN A 101 3.22 20.51 27.13
C GLN A 101 3.01 19.02 26.87
N SER A 102 2.62 18.34 27.94
CA SER A 102 2.04 17.00 27.97
C SER A 102 0.85 16.92 27.00
N SER A 103 1.09 16.45 25.79
CA SER A 103 0.04 16.01 24.87
C SER A 103 0.37 14.60 24.41
N GLY A 104 0.09 13.63 25.29
CA GLY A 104 0.19 12.21 24.97
C GLY A 104 -0.84 11.83 23.92
N GLN A 105 -0.40 11.47 22.72
CA GLN A 105 -1.26 10.78 21.77
C GLN A 105 -1.30 9.30 22.16
N VAL A 106 -2.47 8.86 22.62
CA VAL A 106 -2.79 7.45 22.85
C VAL A 106 -3.37 6.91 21.55
N LEU A 107 -2.64 6.05 20.85
CA LEU A 107 -3.23 5.23 19.79
C LEU A 107 -3.96 4.08 20.46
N SER A 108 -5.28 4.23 20.66
CA SER A 108 -6.14 3.12 21.02
C SER A 108 -6.32 2.20 19.81
N ARG A 109 -6.24 0.89 20.03
CA ARG A 109 -6.64 -0.10 19.03
C ARG A 109 -8.15 0.05 18.80
N SER A 110 -8.54 0.49 17.60
CA SER A 110 -9.92 0.33 17.14
C SER A 110 -10.18 -1.18 16.95
N PRO A 111 -11.24 -1.76 17.54
CA PRO A 111 -11.65 -3.11 17.23
C PRO A 111 -12.29 -3.10 15.85
N ASN A 112 -11.59 -3.60 14.83
CA ASN A 112 -12.26 -3.95 13.58
C ASN A 112 -13.15 -5.17 13.85
N THR A 113 -14.44 -4.92 13.99
CA THR A 113 -15.51 -5.86 13.69
C THR A 113 -15.35 -6.41 12.27
N MET A 114 -15.69 -7.70 12.15
CA MET A 114 -15.81 -8.47 10.91
C MET A 114 -16.61 -7.76 9.81
#